data_AF-V4A545-F1
#
_entry.id   AF-V4A545-F1
#
_cell.length_a   1.000
_cell.length_b   1.000
_cell.length_c   1.000
_cell.angle_alpha   90.00
_cell.angle_beta   90.00
_cell.angle_gamma   90.00
#
_symmetry.space_group_name_H-M   'P 1'
#
loop_
_entity.id
_entity.type
_entity.pdbx_description
1 polymer ?
#
loop_
_entity_poly.entity_id
_entity_poly.type
_entity_poly.pdbx_seq_one_letter_code
_entity_poly.pdbx_strand_id
1 'polypeptide(L)'
;MEADCGHIYTRLHAHEKARKLDFSPTRKREKRREKRRKGEVFAVMPIDIECSVSNGLVPNMTSCRDFILCINGKMVRRIPCANGLLFDTTIGMCNYEHVVSCGERPMQGFQKCYVVKVNVTIIVENSITEPKFTLKTSVYAQRQPLYYFLLMAAGKDSRFSFNTTKIDDYGEFVLSFNGLVGSEKIFTVWIPSDRRDTGIKQGIHEFYPEDKEVITYKYYSFSDGLNDENFPYPNVDNIVK
;
A
#
# COMPACT_ATOMS: atom_id res chain seq x y z
N MET A 1 -0.04 -16.08 5.24
CA MET A 1 0.66 -15.06 4.44
C MET A 1 0.20 -13.70 4.91
N GLU A 2 0.94 -13.09 5.82
CA GLU A 2 0.65 -11.79 6.44
C GLU A 2 0.63 -10.69 5.37
N ALA A 3 -0.33 -9.77 5.43
CA ALA A 3 -0.38 -8.61 4.53
C ALA A 3 -0.33 -7.35 5.38
N ASP A 4 0.63 -6.50 5.06
CA ASP A 4 0.78 -5.15 5.62
C ASP A 4 -0.36 -4.25 5.12
N CYS A 5 -1.01 -3.54 6.04
CA CYS A 5 -2.06 -2.56 5.74
C CYS A 5 -1.62 -1.49 4.73
N GLY A 6 -0.32 -1.20 4.65
CA GLY A 6 0.23 -0.27 3.69
C GLY A 6 0.21 -0.75 2.24
N HIS A 7 0.28 -2.06 2.03
CA HIS A 7 0.43 -2.65 0.69
C HIS A 7 -0.89 -2.79 -0.09
N ILE A 8 -2.03 -2.52 0.56
CA ILE A 8 -3.36 -2.72 -0.04
C ILE A 8 -3.74 -1.53 -0.93
N TYR A 9 -3.20 -0.33 -0.67
CA TYR A 9 -3.53 0.88 -1.44
C TYR A 9 -2.86 0.95 -2.82
N THR A 10 -1.66 0.38 -3.00
CA THR A 10 -0.90 0.46 -4.27
C THR A 10 -1.25 -0.62 -5.30
N ARG A 11 -2.00 -1.67 -4.93
CA ARG A 11 -2.43 -2.71 -5.89
C ARG A 11 -3.49 -2.25 -6.89
N LEU A 12 -4.12 -1.09 -6.65
CA LEU A 12 -5.14 -0.53 -7.55
C LEU A 12 -4.57 0.00 -8.87
N HIS A 13 -3.29 0.38 -8.96
CA HIS A 13 -2.73 0.92 -10.21
C HIS A 13 -1.96 -0.10 -11.08
N ALA A 14 -1.56 -1.25 -10.54
CA ALA A 14 -0.81 -2.26 -11.29
C ALA A 14 -1.71 -3.20 -12.13
N HIS A 15 -2.98 -3.36 -11.78
CA HIS A 15 -3.87 -4.34 -12.42
C HIS A 15 -4.53 -3.84 -13.72
N GLU A 16 -4.51 -2.54 -14.02
CA GLU A 16 -5.11 -2.00 -15.24
C GLU A 16 -4.21 -2.08 -16.49
N LYS A 17 -2.88 -2.13 -16.33
CA LYS A 17 -1.96 -2.15 -17.48
C LYS A 17 -1.63 -3.54 -18.04
N ALA A 18 -2.00 -4.64 -17.37
CA ALA A 18 -1.66 -5.99 -17.83
C ALA A 18 -2.74 -6.68 -18.70
N ARG A 19 -3.81 -5.98 -19.08
CA ARG A 19 -4.96 -6.60 -19.78
C ARG A 19 -5.01 -6.38 -21.30
N LYS A 20 -3.91 -5.95 -21.91
CA LYS A 20 -3.76 -5.87 -23.36
C LYS A 20 -2.37 -6.38 -23.74
N LEU A 21 -2.27 -7.67 -24.08
CA LEU A 21 -1.43 -8.24 -25.13
C LEU A 21 -1.63 -9.76 -25.16
N ASP A 22 -2.03 -10.23 -26.34
CA ASP A 22 -2.03 -11.60 -26.89
C ASP A 22 -2.95 -12.69 -26.32
N PHE A 23 -4.10 -12.86 -26.98
CA PHE A 23 -4.79 -14.15 -27.08
C PHE A 23 -5.10 -14.47 -28.54
N SER A 24 -4.25 -15.30 -29.16
CA SER A 24 -4.57 -16.07 -30.36
C SER A 24 -4.93 -17.50 -29.94
N PRO A 25 -6.11 -18.05 -30.30
CA PRO A 25 -6.58 -19.33 -29.79
C PRO A 25 -6.08 -20.50 -30.65
N THR A 26 -5.20 -21.35 -30.12
CA THR A 26 -4.87 -22.65 -30.74
C THR A 26 -5.61 -23.82 -30.05
N ARG A 27 -6.62 -24.33 -30.76
CA ARG A 27 -7.57 -25.44 -30.49
C ARG A 27 -7.00 -26.81 -30.09
N LYS A 28 -5.70 -26.97 -29.80
CA LYS A 28 -5.07 -28.30 -29.64
C LYS A 28 -4.76 -28.73 -28.20
N ARG A 29 -4.97 -27.87 -27.20
CA ARG A 29 -4.70 -28.21 -25.78
C ARG A 29 -5.92 -28.69 -24.96
N GLU A 30 -7.14 -28.55 -25.47
CA GLU A 30 -8.37 -28.90 -24.74
C GLU A 30 -8.56 -30.42 -24.53
N LYS A 31 -8.09 -31.28 -25.44
CA LYS A 31 -8.38 -32.72 -25.36
C LYS A 31 -7.52 -33.54 -24.38
N ARG A 32 -6.49 -32.96 -23.75
CA ARG A 32 -5.67 -33.66 -22.73
C ARG A 32 -6.08 -33.35 -21.28
N ARG A 33 -6.94 -32.35 -21.04
CA ARG A 33 -7.46 -32.03 -19.69
C ARG A 33 -8.74 -32.80 -19.32
N GLU A 34 -9.48 -33.29 -20.32
CA GLU A 34 -10.75 -34.03 -20.12
C GLU A 34 -10.57 -35.43 -19.50
N LYS A 35 -9.37 -36.04 -19.60
CA LYS A 35 -9.17 -37.47 -19.28
C LYS A 35 -8.54 -37.76 -17.91
N ARG A 36 -8.29 -36.74 -17.09
CA ARG A 36 -7.65 -36.84 -15.75
C ARG A 36 -8.50 -36.22 -14.62
N ARG A 37 -9.81 -36.18 -14.80
CA ARG A 37 -10.77 -35.65 -13.80
C ARG A 37 -11.86 -36.68 -13.43
N LYS A 38 -11.54 -37.97 -13.50
CA LYS A 38 -12.34 -39.03 -12.88
C LYS A 38 -11.60 -39.49 -11.63
N GLY A 39 -12.15 -39.16 -10.47
CA GLY A 39 -11.70 -39.66 -9.17
C GLY A 39 -10.96 -38.61 -8.34
N GLU A 40 -11.71 -37.68 -7.76
CA GLU A 40 -11.43 -37.07 -6.45
C GLU A 40 -12.67 -36.25 -6.08
N VAL A 41 -13.65 -36.93 -5.49
CA VAL A 41 -14.78 -36.30 -4.82
C VAL A 41 -14.23 -35.78 -3.50
N PHE A 42 -13.80 -34.52 -3.47
CA PHE A 42 -13.67 -33.80 -2.21
C PHE A 42 -15.10 -33.56 -1.70
N ALA A 43 -15.43 -34.17 -0.57
CA ALA A 43 -16.65 -33.88 0.16
C ALA A 43 -16.64 -32.39 0.55
N VAL A 44 -17.34 -31.56 -0.22
CA VAL A 44 -17.75 -30.24 0.25
C VAL A 44 -18.84 -30.50 1.28
N MET A 45 -18.56 -30.23 2.56
CA MET A 45 -19.61 -30.17 3.56
C MET A 45 -20.67 -29.16 3.08
N PRO A 46 -21.95 -29.55 2.95
CA PRO A 46 -23.00 -28.58 2.75
C PRO A 46 -23.14 -27.84 4.08
N ILE A 47 -22.55 -26.66 4.18
CA ILE A 47 -23.01 -25.70 5.18
C ILE A 47 -24.30 -25.15 4.59
N ASP A 48 -25.43 -25.68 5.04
CA ASP A 48 -26.74 -25.14 4.72
C ASP A 48 -26.80 -23.72 5.25
N ILE A 49 -26.46 -22.75 4.40
CA ILE A 49 -26.69 -21.36 4.72
C ILE A 49 -28.16 -21.08 4.43
N GLU A 50 -28.94 -21.10 5.50
CA GLU A 50 -30.39 -21.10 5.42
C GLU A 50 -30.92 -19.68 5.15
N CYS A 51 -31.80 -19.58 4.16
CA CYS A 51 -32.54 -18.35 3.90
C CYS A 51 -33.67 -18.22 4.91
N SER A 52 -33.53 -17.30 5.87
CA SER A 52 -34.59 -16.99 6.83
C SER A 52 -35.80 -16.25 6.23
N VAL A 53 -35.69 -15.86 4.96
CA VAL A 53 -36.73 -15.11 4.21
C VAL A 53 -36.99 -15.75 2.84
N SER A 54 -38.21 -15.57 2.33
CA SER A 54 -38.56 -16.06 0.98
C SER A 54 -37.76 -15.34 -0.11
N ASN A 55 -37.76 -14.01 -0.12
CA ASN A 55 -36.98 -13.20 -1.04
C ASN A 55 -36.29 -12.07 -0.28
N GLY A 56 -35.00 -11.86 -0.50
CA GLY A 56 -34.27 -10.76 0.15
C GLY A 56 -32.77 -10.97 0.28
N LEU A 57 -32.11 -10.03 0.97
CA LEU A 57 -30.70 -10.10 1.34
C LEU A 57 -30.60 -10.47 2.82
N VAL A 58 -29.89 -11.55 3.13
CA VAL A 58 -29.65 -11.99 4.52
C VAL A 58 -28.17 -11.98 4.85
N PRO A 59 -27.79 -11.77 6.12
CA PRO A 59 -26.39 -11.85 6.53
C PRO A 59 -25.81 -13.25 6.28
N ASN A 60 -24.55 -13.30 5.87
CA ASN A 60 -23.81 -14.55 5.90
C ASN A 60 -23.25 -14.77 7.31
N MET A 61 -23.70 -15.82 7.99
CA MET A 61 -23.22 -16.16 9.34
C MET A 61 -21.75 -16.61 9.37
N THR A 62 -21.19 -16.99 8.23
CA THR A 62 -19.78 -17.38 8.08
C THR A 62 -18.89 -16.24 7.56
N SER A 63 -19.43 -15.07 7.23
CA SER A 63 -18.63 -13.95 6.71
C SER A 63 -19.33 -12.61 6.95
N CYS A 64 -18.73 -11.72 7.76
CA CYS A 64 -19.27 -10.36 7.92
C CYS A 64 -19.14 -9.51 6.64
N ARG A 65 -18.24 -9.90 5.74
CA ARG A 65 -17.98 -9.20 4.47
C ARG A 65 -19.05 -9.47 3.41
N ASP A 66 -19.75 -10.59 3.51
CA ASP A 66 -20.64 -11.05 2.45
C ASP A 66 -22.07 -11.19 2.95
N PHE A 67 -22.99 -11.14 2.00
CA PHE A 67 -24.41 -11.37 2.23
C PHE A 67 -24.96 -12.35 1.20
N ILE A 68 -26.17 -12.81 1.43
CA ILE A 68 -26.79 -13.85 0.62
C ILE A 68 -28.06 -13.32 0.00
N LEU A 69 -28.15 -13.45 -1.31
CA LEU A 69 -29.39 -13.24 -2.04
C LEU A 69 -30.22 -14.52 -1.98
N CYS A 70 -31.38 -14.41 -1.36
CA CYS A 70 -32.39 -15.45 -1.26
C CYS A 70 -33.53 -15.19 -2.25
N ILE A 71 -33.94 -16.24 -2.98
CA ILE A 71 -35.14 -16.23 -3.82
C ILE A 71 -35.91 -17.53 -3.58
N ASN A 72 -37.21 -17.42 -3.32
CA ASN A 72 -38.10 -18.53 -2.95
C ASN A 72 -37.56 -19.42 -1.81
N GLY A 73 -36.99 -18.79 -0.77
CA GLY A 73 -36.43 -19.47 0.40
C GLY A 73 -35.13 -20.23 0.13
N LYS A 74 -34.50 -20.01 -1.04
CA LYS A 74 -33.25 -20.67 -1.41
C LYS A 74 -32.15 -19.64 -1.68
N MET A 75 -30.95 -19.96 -1.23
CA MET A 75 -29.75 -19.20 -1.54
C MET A 75 -29.49 -19.26 -3.04
N VAL A 76 -29.53 -18.10 -3.70
CA VAL A 76 -29.18 -17.95 -5.11
C VAL A 76 -27.72 -17.57 -5.28
N ARG A 77 -27.21 -16.66 -4.43
CA ARG A 77 -25.83 -16.17 -4.54
C ARG A 77 -25.30 -15.62 -3.22
N ARG A 78 -24.01 -15.89 -2.94
CA ARG A 78 -23.21 -15.15 -1.97
C ARG A 78 -22.56 -13.96 -2.66
N ILE A 79 -22.73 -12.77 -2.12
CA ILE A 79 -22.27 -11.51 -2.71
C ILE A 79 -21.33 -10.82 -1.72
N PRO A 80 -20.06 -10.59 -2.10
CA PRO A 80 -19.15 -9.83 -1.25
C PRO A 80 -19.42 -8.33 -1.33
N CYS A 81 -19.27 -7.65 -0.21
CA CYS A 81 -19.14 -6.20 -0.20
C CYS A 81 -17.82 -5.76 -0.87
N ALA A 82 -17.82 -4.53 -1.38
CA ALA A 82 -16.61 -3.89 -1.88
C ALA A 82 -15.53 -3.80 -0.77
N ASN A 83 -14.27 -3.60 -1.17
CA ASN A 83 -13.17 -3.49 -0.21
C ASN A 83 -13.42 -2.35 0.80
N GLY A 84 -13.15 -2.61 2.08
CA GLY A 84 -13.39 -1.65 3.18
C GLY A 84 -14.85 -1.53 3.64
N LEU A 85 -15.76 -2.31 3.05
CA LEU A 85 -17.17 -2.37 3.46
C LEU A 85 -17.54 -3.74 4.03
N LEU A 86 -18.50 -3.73 4.95
CA LEU A 86 -19.08 -4.90 5.61
C LEU A 86 -20.60 -4.90 5.44
N PHE A 87 -21.23 -6.08 5.43
CA PHE A 87 -22.69 -6.13 5.35
C PHE A 87 -23.29 -5.73 6.69
N ASP A 88 -23.99 -4.60 6.69
CA ASP A 88 -24.68 -4.03 7.83
C ASP A 88 -26.11 -4.57 7.89
N THR A 89 -26.38 -5.38 8.90
CA THR A 89 -27.70 -5.99 9.09
C THR A 89 -28.76 -4.98 9.53
N THR A 90 -28.36 -3.81 10.03
CA THR A 90 -29.31 -2.78 10.49
C THR A 90 -29.94 -2.03 9.31
N ILE A 91 -29.16 -1.77 8.27
CA ILE A 91 -29.61 -1.07 7.05
C ILE A 91 -29.78 -1.99 5.83
N GLY A 92 -29.39 -3.27 5.95
CA GLY A 92 -29.59 -4.28 4.90
C GLY A 92 -28.69 -4.12 3.68
N MET A 93 -27.54 -3.45 3.81
CA MET A 93 -26.60 -3.18 2.71
C MET A 93 -25.15 -3.08 3.22
N CYS A 94 -24.19 -2.96 2.29
CA CYS A 94 -22.80 -2.75 2.64
C CYS A 94 -22.58 -1.34 3.21
N ASN A 95 -21.88 -1.25 4.34
CA ASN A 95 -21.54 -0.01 5.03
C ASN A 95 -20.06 -0.02 5.44
N TYR A 96 -19.52 1.13 5.87
CA TYR A 96 -18.11 1.24 6.25
C TYR A 96 -17.76 0.39 7.47
N GLU A 97 -16.60 -0.26 7.42
CA GLU A 97 -16.21 -1.23 8.45
C GLU A 97 -16.16 -0.68 9.89
N HIS A 98 -15.91 0.63 10.06
CA HIS A 98 -15.83 1.29 11.35
C HIS A 98 -17.19 1.58 12.00
N VAL A 99 -18.30 1.47 11.27
CA VAL A 99 -19.67 1.66 11.80
C VAL A 99 -20.49 0.37 11.87
N VAL A 100 -19.98 -0.74 11.33
CA VAL A 100 -20.71 -2.02 11.28
C VAL A 100 -20.39 -2.89 12.49
N SER A 101 -21.42 -3.37 13.17
CA SER A 101 -21.30 -4.42 14.18
C SER A 101 -21.49 -5.80 13.54
N CYS A 102 -20.44 -6.64 13.59
CA CYS A 102 -20.48 -7.97 13.00
C CYS A 102 -21.09 -9.05 13.89
N GLY A 103 -21.18 -8.80 15.20
CA GLY A 103 -21.56 -9.83 16.16
C GLY A 103 -20.66 -11.05 16.04
N GLU A 104 -21.27 -12.23 15.91
CA GLU A 104 -20.57 -13.52 15.79
C GLU A 104 -20.07 -13.83 14.37
N ARG A 105 -20.41 -13.01 13.38
CA ARG A 105 -20.02 -13.25 11.98
C ARG A 105 -18.51 -13.05 11.82
N PRO A 106 -17.75 -14.09 11.43
CA PRO A 106 -16.30 -13.96 11.32
C PRO A 106 -15.91 -13.14 10.10
N MET A 107 -14.77 -12.46 10.19
CA MET A 107 -14.14 -11.76 9.07
C MET A 107 -13.42 -12.74 8.15
N GLN A 108 -14.17 -13.61 7.46
CA GLN A 108 -13.56 -14.52 6.48
C GLN A 108 -13.11 -13.76 5.23
N GLY A 109 -11.85 -13.97 4.82
CA GLY A 109 -11.27 -13.31 3.65
C GLY A 109 -10.74 -11.90 3.91
N PHE A 110 -10.82 -11.39 5.15
CA PHE A 110 -9.86 -10.41 5.62
C PHE A 110 -8.66 -11.19 6.15
N GLN A 111 -7.51 -11.09 5.47
CA GLN A 111 -6.25 -11.20 6.19
C GLN A 111 -6.42 -10.28 7.39
N LYS A 112 -6.36 -10.80 8.63
CA LYS A 112 -6.38 -9.94 9.83
C LYS A 112 -5.37 -8.83 9.55
N CYS A 113 -5.89 -7.63 9.32
CA CYS A 113 -5.09 -6.44 9.18
C CYS A 113 -4.62 -6.15 10.60
N TYR A 114 -3.56 -6.83 11.01
CA TYR A 114 -2.89 -6.48 12.25
C TYR A 114 -2.29 -5.10 12.00
N VAL A 115 -2.60 -4.16 12.89
CA VAL A 115 -1.93 -2.86 12.97
C VAL A 115 -0.48 -3.16 13.33
N VAL A 116 0.36 -3.41 12.31
CA VAL A 116 1.79 -3.60 12.50
C VAL A 116 2.34 -2.24 12.91
N LYS A 117 2.82 -2.14 14.14
CA LYS A 117 3.52 -0.95 14.61
C LYS A 117 5.00 -1.11 14.34
N VAL A 118 5.60 -0.10 13.76
CA VAL A 118 7.02 -0.05 13.40
C VAL A 118 7.67 1.14 14.09
N ASN A 119 8.94 0.99 14.45
CA ASN A 119 9.78 2.10 14.90
C ASN A 119 10.73 2.51 13.78
N VAL A 120 10.49 3.65 13.15
CA VAL A 120 11.30 4.15 12.03
C VAL A 120 12.15 5.31 12.51
N THR A 121 13.42 5.31 12.15
CA THR A 121 14.34 6.41 12.46
C THR A 121 14.67 7.18 11.19
N ILE A 122 14.38 8.48 11.20
CA ILE A 122 14.72 9.38 10.12
C ILE A 122 15.94 10.19 10.54
N ILE A 123 16.99 10.13 9.72
CA ILE A 123 18.18 10.96 9.84
C ILE A 123 18.18 11.94 8.68
N VAL A 124 18.41 13.21 8.95
CA VAL A 124 18.57 14.25 7.94
C VAL A 124 19.94 14.87 8.13
N GLU A 125 20.77 14.84 7.10
CA GLU A 125 22.16 15.26 7.16
C GLU A 125 22.50 16.20 6.00
N ASN A 126 22.99 17.40 6.34
CA ASN A 126 23.69 18.27 5.44
C ASN A 126 25.10 18.54 5.98
N SER A 127 26.10 18.02 5.26
CA SER A 127 27.53 18.16 5.60
C SER A 127 28.31 19.00 4.58
N ILE A 128 27.66 19.38 3.47
CA ILE A 128 28.30 19.99 2.29
C ILE A 128 28.10 21.51 2.18
N THR A 129 27.04 22.06 2.78
CA THR A 129 26.73 23.50 2.72
C THR A 129 26.38 24.04 4.10
N GLU A 130 26.59 25.35 4.34
CA GLU A 130 26.16 25.98 5.60
C GLU A 130 24.66 26.34 5.58
N PRO A 131 23.93 26.15 6.69
CA PRO A 131 24.38 25.58 7.95
C PRO A 131 24.54 24.06 7.86
N LYS A 132 25.65 23.52 8.37
CA LYS A 132 25.79 22.08 8.53
C LYS A 132 24.92 21.58 9.67
N PHE A 133 24.19 20.48 9.45
CA PHE A 133 23.35 19.90 10.48
C PHE A 133 23.13 18.41 10.30
N THR A 134 22.92 17.74 11.43
CA THR A 134 22.43 16.36 11.47
C THR A 134 21.30 16.28 12.48
N LEU A 135 20.12 15.86 12.04
CA LEU A 135 18.98 15.61 12.90
C LEU A 135 18.62 14.14 12.85
N LYS A 136 18.23 13.60 13.99
CA LYS A 136 17.79 12.21 14.13
C LYS A 136 16.53 12.17 14.97
N THR A 137 15.48 11.59 14.43
CA THR A 137 14.21 11.42 15.12
C THR A 137 13.65 10.03 14.85
N SER A 138 13.07 9.41 15.88
CA SER A 138 12.44 8.09 15.77
C SER A 138 10.95 8.22 16.04
N VAL A 139 10.15 7.62 15.17
CA VAL A 139 8.69 7.63 15.20
C VAL A 139 8.21 6.20 15.34
N TYR A 140 7.45 5.94 16.41
CA TYR A 140 6.78 4.67 16.64
C TYR A 140 5.30 4.83 16.33
N ALA A 141 4.84 4.19 15.25
CA ALA A 141 3.47 4.31 14.77
C ALA A 141 3.04 3.07 13.99
N GLN A 142 1.77 3.03 13.59
CA GLN A 142 1.31 2.07 12.59
C GLN A 142 2.15 2.21 11.31
N ARG A 143 2.44 1.09 10.65
CA ARG A 143 3.13 1.08 9.36
C ARG A 143 2.30 1.81 8.31
N GLN A 144 2.91 2.84 7.74
CA GLN A 144 2.32 3.82 6.82
C GLN A 144 3.38 4.23 5.78
N PRO A 145 3.05 4.98 4.73
CA PRO A 145 4.06 5.49 3.80
C PRO A 145 5.09 6.37 4.52
N LEU A 146 6.29 6.49 3.94
CA LEU A 146 7.36 7.35 4.45
C LEU A 146 6.90 8.79 4.72
N TYR A 147 6.03 9.33 3.87
CA TYR A 147 5.44 10.66 4.06
C TYR A 147 4.78 10.83 5.43
N TYR A 148 4.05 9.82 5.93
CA TYR A 148 3.45 9.86 7.26
C TYR A 148 4.53 9.95 8.35
N PHE A 149 5.62 9.18 8.23
CA PHE A 149 6.72 9.25 9.18
C PHE A 149 7.42 10.61 9.18
N LEU A 150 7.55 11.26 8.02
CA LEU A 150 8.07 12.63 7.91
C LEU A 150 7.15 13.65 8.61
N LEU A 151 5.84 13.56 8.42
CA LEU A 151 4.87 14.41 9.12
C LEU A 151 4.94 14.24 10.64
N MET A 152 4.99 12.99 11.11
CA MET A 152 5.08 12.70 12.55
C MET A 152 6.42 13.12 13.15
N ALA A 153 7.51 13.02 12.37
CA ALA A 153 8.81 13.54 12.75
C ALA A 153 8.78 15.07 12.94
N ALA A 154 8.14 15.80 12.01
CA ALA A 154 7.99 17.24 12.09
C ALA A 154 7.09 17.69 13.25
N GLY A 155 6.02 16.95 13.55
CA GLY A 155 5.18 17.21 14.71
C GLY A 155 5.86 16.91 16.06
N LYS A 156 6.87 16.04 16.07
CA LYS A 156 7.57 15.60 17.28
C LYS A 156 8.80 16.44 17.62
N ASP A 157 9.58 16.86 16.62
CA ASP A 157 10.77 17.68 16.82
C ASP A 157 10.63 18.99 16.06
N SER A 158 10.49 20.10 16.81
CA SER A 158 10.39 21.45 16.23
C SER A 158 11.57 21.87 15.35
N ARG A 159 12.71 21.18 15.46
CA ARG A 159 13.89 21.41 14.61
C ARG A 159 13.81 20.65 13.30
N PHE A 160 12.88 19.72 13.16
CA PHE A 160 12.61 18.96 11.96
C PHE A 160 11.47 19.62 11.21
N SER A 161 11.76 20.26 10.09
CA SER A 161 10.76 20.72 9.14
C SER A 161 11.14 20.25 7.75
N PHE A 162 10.14 20.00 6.92
CA PHE A 162 10.35 19.61 5.54
C PHE A 162 9.26 20.20 4.67
N ASN A 163 9.60 20.43 3.40
CA ASN A 163 8.64 20.76 2.36
C ASN A 163 8.79 19.78 1.22
N THR A 164 7.70 19.55 0.50
CA THR A 164 7.66 18.71 -0.67
C THR A 164 7.48 19.53 -1.94
N THR A 165 7.84 18.92 -3.06
CA THR A 165 7.45 19.39 -4.39
C THR A 165 6.89 18.22 -5.18
N LYS A 166 6.03 18.52 -6.14
CA LYS A 166 5.51 17.54 -7.07
C LYS A 166 6.19 17.72 -8.41
N ILE A 167 6.66 16.61 -8.95
CA ILE A 167 7.28 16.53 -10.26
C ILE A 167 6.34 15.71 -11.14
N ASP A 168 5.96 16.27 -12.28
CA ASP A 168 5.13 15.56 -13.25
C ASP A 168 5.84 14.25 -13.67
N ASP A 169 5.06 13.18 -13.86
CA ASP A 169 5.52 11.80 -14.12
C ASP A 169 6.28 11.08 -12.99
N TYR A 170 6.86 11.78 -12.01
CA TYR A 170 7.67 11.18 -10.93
C TYR A 170 7.00 11.19 -9.55
N GLY A 171 6.00 12.05 -9.33
CA GLY A 171 5.28 12.13 -8.07
C GLY A 171 5.85 13.16 -7.10
N GLU A 172 5.57 12.98 -5.81
CA GLU A 172 5.95 13.94 -4.78
C GLU A 172 7.26 13.55 -4.09
N PHE A 173 8.16 14.52 -3.92
CA PHE A 173 9.49 14.35 -3.34
C PHE A 173 9.77 15.40 -2.29
N VAL A 174 10.74 15.14 -1.43
CA VAL A 174 11.18 16.12 -0.44
C VAL A 174 12.04 17.17 -1.13
N LEU A 175 11.55 18.40 -1.16
CA LEU A 175 12.24 19.56 -1.73
C LEU A 175 13.25 20.14 -0.76
N SER A 176 12.90 20.19 0.53
CA SER A 176 13.74 20.84 1.54
C SER A 176 13.60 20.19 2.90
N PHE A 177 14.67 20.24 3.68
CA PHE A 177 14.63 20.08 5.13
C PHE A 177 15.16 21.35 5.77
N ASN A 178 14.49 21.81 6.83
CA ASN A 178 14.92 22.94 7.65
C ASN A 178 15.24 24.21 6.86
N GLY A 179 14.48 24.46 5.79
CA GLY A 179 14.68 25.60 4.90
C GLY A 179 15.84 25.46 3.90
N LEU A 180 16.63 24.39 3.96
CA LEU A 180 17.64 24.10 2.94
C LEU A 180 16.99 23.38 1.75
N VAL A 181 16.77 24.15 0.69
CA VAL A 181 16.04 23.74 -0.52
C VAL A 181 17.01 23.14 -1.54
N GLY A 182 16.69 21.96 -2.06
CA GLY A 182 17.34 21.45 -3.26
C GLY A 182 17.09 22.37 -4.45
N SER A 183 18.10 22.56 -5.29
CA SER A 183 18.07 23.53 -6.38
C SER A 183 18.67 22.96 -7.65
N GLU A 184 17.92 23.07 -8.74
CA GLU A 184 18.38 22.74 -10.09
C GLU A 184 19.53 23.66 -10.53
N LYS A 185 19.43 24.96 -10.26
CA LYS A 185 20.40 25.97 -10.70
C LYS A 185 21.82 25.71 -10.22
N ILE A 186 21.96 25.07 -9.06
CA ILE A 186 23.25 24.74 -8.43
C ILE A 186 23.42 23.23 -8.23
N PHE A 187 22.57 22.42 -8.91
CA PHE A 187 22.55 20.97 -8.85
C PHE A 187 22.67 20.42 -7.42
N THR A 188 21.63 20.61 -6.62
CA THR A 188 21.56 20.10 -5.24
C THR A 188 20.25 19.38 -4.96
N VAL A 189 20.29 18.29 -4.21
CA VAL A 189 19.12 17.42 -3.98
C VAL A 189 19.19 16.68 -2.65
N TRP A 190 18.02 16.38 -2.08
CA TRP A 190 17.86 15.50 -0.92
C TRP A 190 17.54 14.08 -1.38
N ILE A 191 18.42 13.11 -1.06
CA ILE A 191 18.25 11.72 -1.46
C ILE A 191 18.02 10.84 -0.23
N PRO A 192 16.93 10.06 -0.18
CA PRO A 192 16.73 9.06 0.86
C PRO A 192 17.55 7.79 0.57
N SER A 193 18.27 7.31 1.56
CA SER A 193 18.99 6.03 1.52
C SER A 193 18.70 5.14 2.73
N ASP A 194 18.88 3.84 2.57
CA ASP A 194 18.82 2.87 3.67
C ASP A 194 20.08 2.91 4.55
N ARG A 195 20.14 2.03 5.56
CA ARG A 195 21.32 1.90 6.45
C ARG A 195 22.63 1.57 5.75
N ARG A 196 22.58 1.06 4.50
CA ARG A 196 23.74 0.69 3.69
C ARG A 196 24.07 1.76 2.66
N ASP A 197 23.47 2.95 2.80
CA ASP A 197 23.59 4.05 1.85
C ASP A 197 23.09 3.70 0.45
N THR A 198 22.21 2.71 0.35
CA THR A 198 21.56 2.36 -0.92
C THR A 198 20.35 3.27 -1.10
N GLY A 199 20.32 4.02 -2.21
CA GLY A 199 19.22 4.93 -2.51
C GLY A 199 17.86 4.22 -2.58
N ILE A 200 16.88 4.77 -1.89
CA ILE A 200 15.49 4.29 -1.92
C ILE A 200 14.87 4.78 -3.22
N LYS A 201 14.41 3.84 -4.06
CA LYS A 201 13.93 4.15 -5.42
C LYS A 201 12.45 4.50 -5.47
N GLN A 202 11.69 4.12 -4.45
CA GLN A 202 10.25 4.39 -4.35
C GLN A 202 9.99 5.84 -3.90
N GLY A 203 8.86 6.41 -4.33
CA GLY A 203 8.42 7.72 -3.86
C GLY A 203 8.01 7.69 -2.38
N ILE A 204 7.91 8.87 -1.74
CA ILE A 204 7.59 9.00 -0.30
C ILE A 204 6.19 8.49 0.07
N HIS A 205 5.29 8.38 -0.90
CA HIS A 205 3.94 7.81 -0.73
C HIS A 205 3.86 6.31 -1.04
N GLU A 206 4.92 5.74 -1.61
CA GLU A 206 4.99 4.35 -2.06
C GLU A 206 5.93 3.50 -1.21
N PHE A 207 6.92 4.12 -0.58
CA PHE A 207 7.84 3.45 0.33
C PHE A 207 7.18 3.25 1.70
N TYR A 208 7.08 2.00 2.15
CA TYR A 208 6.54 1.63 3.45
C TYR A 208 7.64 1.03 4.33
N PRO A 209 8.23 1.81 5.25
CA PRO A 209 9.35 1.35 6.06
C PRO A 209 9.00 0.16 6.97
N GLU A 210 9.95 -0.73 7.18
CA GLU A 210 9.89 -1.87 8.09
C GLU A 210 10.23 -1.48 9.54
N ASP A 211 9.97 -2.39 10.50
CA ASP A 211 10.36 -2.16 11.89
C ASP A 211 11.86 -1.98 12.04
N LYS A 212 12.26 -0.94 12.79
CA LYS A 212 13.65 -0.51 13.03
C LYS A 212 14.37 -0.02 11.77
N GLU A 213 13.65 0.28 10.69
CA GLU A 213 14.27 0.87 9.52
C GLU A 213 14.88 2.24 9.85
N VAL A 214 16.06 2.52 9.30
CA VAL A 214 16.71 3.83 9.38
C VAL A 214 16.83 4.37 7.98
N ILE A 215 16.24 5.54 7.77
CA ILE A 215 16.20 6.23 6.50
C ILE A 215 17.03 7.50 6.67
N THR A 216 18.05 7.64 5.84
CA THR A 216 18.95 8.79 5.88
C THR A 216 18.68 9.65 4.65
N TYR A 217 18.23 10.88 4.88
CA TYR A 217 18.21 11.91 3.86
C TYR A 217 19.54 12.66 3.91
N LYS A 218 20.32 12.55 2.84
CA LYS A 218 21.57 13.29 2.67
C LYS A 218 21.38 14.38 1.64
N TYR A 219 21.96 15.54 1.91
CA TYR A 219 22.03 16.65 0.96
C TYR A 219 23.25 16.47 0.07
N TYR A 220 23.02 16.39 -1.24
CA TYR A 220 24.06 16.19 -2.24
C TYR A 220 24.19 17.42 -3.15
N SER A 221 25.41 17.66 -3.65
CA SER A 221 25.67 18.55 -4.77
C SER A 221 26.33 17.75 -5.90
N PHE A 222 25.86 17.92 -7.13
CA PHE A 222 26.41 17.22 -8.30
C PHE A 222 27.70 17.86 -8.83
N SER A 223 28.21 18.95 -8.22
CA SER A 223 29.52 19.51 -8.56
C SER A 223 30.70 18.60 -8.16
N ASP A 224 30.47 17.62 -7.29
CA ASP A 224 31.52 16.82 -6.64
C ASP A 224 31.73 15.42 -7.26
N GLY A 225 31.29 15.21 -8.51
CA GLY A 225 31.73 14.04 -9.30
C GLY A 225 31.06 12.71 -8.97
N LEU A 226 29.74 12.68 -8.78
CA LEU A 226 28.97 11.45 -8.72
C LEU A 226 28.65 10.96 -10.14
N ASN A 227 29.23 9.83 -10.54
CA ASN A 227 28.96 9.18 -11.83
C ASN A 227 27.49 8.69 -11.88
N ASP A 228 26.83 8.97 -13.01
CA ASP A 228 25.40 8.71 -13.32
C ASP A 228 24.89 7.29 -12.98
N GLU A 229 25.76 6.29 -12.90
CA GLU A 229 25.35 4.88 -12.77
C GLU A 229 24.77 4.48 -11.40
N ASN A 230 24.94 5.31 -10.36
CA ASN A 230 24.38 5.06 -9.04
C ASN A 230 23.09 5.85 -8.74
N PHE A 231 22.57 6.62 -9.70
CA PHE A 231 21.37 7.41 -9.50
C PHE A 231 20.10 6.55 -9.72
N PRO A 232 19.21 6.43 -8.72
CA PRO A 232 17.94 5.73 -8.88
C PRO A 232 16.87 6.56 -9.61
N TYR A 233 17.16 7.81 -9.97
CA TYR A 233 16.24 8.71 -10.65
C TYR A 233 16.82 9.13 -12.01
N PRO A 234 15.98 9.25 -13.06
CA PRO A 234 16.44 9.69 -14.36
C PRO A 234 16.99 11.11 -14.29
N ASN A 235 17.91 11.40 -15.21
CA ASN A 235 18.63 12.66 -15.39
C ASN A 235 17.88 13.87 -14.78
N VAL A 236 18.56 14.57 -13.86
CA VAL A 236 18.00 15.64 -13.00
C VAL A 236 17.29 16.73 -13.81
N ASP A 237 17.66 16.88 -15.09
CA ASP A 237 16.98 17.69 -16.11
C ASP A 237 15.47 17.39 -16.27
N ASN A 238 14.99 16.23 -15.82
CA ASN A 238 13.57 15.83 -15.84
C ASN A 238 12.88 15.92 -14.48
N ILE A 239 13.63 16.24 -13.41
CA ILE A 239 13.15 16.29 -12.02
C ILE A 239 12.71 17.72 -11.67
N VAL A 240 13.24 18.73 -12.34
CA VAL A 240 12.91 20.12 -12.06
C VAL A 240 12.60 20.82 -13.38
N LYS A 241 11.31 20.99 -13.69
CA LYS A 241 10.79 21.85 -14.75
C LYS A 241 9.78 22.82 -14.16
#